data_AF-A0A2K9IY14-F1
#
_entry.id   AF-A0A2K9IY14-F1
#
_cell.length_a   1.000
_cell.length_b   1.000
_cell.length_c   1.000
_cell.angle_alpha   90.00
_cell.angle_beta   90.00
_cell.angle_gamma   90.00
#
_symmetry.space_group_name_H-M   'P 1'
#
loop_
_entity.id
_entity.type
_entity.pdbx_description
1 polymer ?
#
loop_
_entity_poly.entity_id
_entity_poly.type
_entity_poly.pdbx_seq_one_letter_code
_entity_poly.pdbx_strand_id
1 'polypeptide(L)'
;MNILPDRIDEFLGEEMYKREDKNLVEDALKRLGVNPSVTFREFYNQYEGPFWEEHVPFALLDIVEEEHSIESYTFISRQEHAFFPKQYLVLSEMFLSFR
;
A
#
# COMPACT_ATOMS: atom_id res chain seq x y z
N MET A 1 7.70 -20.31 -2.34
CA MET A 1 7.17 -20.79 -1.06
C MET A 1 6.02 -19.88 -0.72
N ASN A 2 4.78 -20.37 -0.76
CA ASN A 2 3.64 -19.60 -0.25
C ASN A 2 3.71 -19.67 1.27
N ILE A 3 4.02 -18.53 1.89
CA ILE A 3 4.13 -18.36 3.35
C ILE A 3 2.77 -17.87 3.91
N LEU A 4 1.79 -17.66 3.04
CA LEU A 4 0.45 -17.22 3.42
C LEU A 4 -0.40 -18.44 3.81
N PRO A 5 -1.25 -18.32 4.84
CA PRO A 5 -2.27 -19.34 5.12
C PRO A 5 -3.13 -19.58 3.89
N ASP A 6 -3.47 -20.85 3.61
CA ASP A 6 -4.17 -21.26 2.38
C ASP A 6 -5.43 -20.42 2.06
N ARG A 7 -6.17 -19.99 3.09
CA ARG A 7 -7.35 -19.12 2.91
C ARG A 7 -7.02 -17.73 2.42
N ILE A 8 -5.89 -17.14 2.84
CA ILE A 8 -5.47 -15.81 2.38
C ILE A 8 -5.05 -15.87 0.91
N ASP A 9 -4.36 -16.94 0.51
CA ASP A 9 -3.98 -17.15 -0.90
C ASP A 9 -5.21 -17.30 -1.81
N GLU A 10 -6.28 -17.96 -1.35
CA GLU A 10 -7.54 -18.06 -2.10
C GLU A 10 -8.20 -16.69 -2.30
N PHE A 11 -8.37 -15.90 -1.23
CA PHE A 11 -8.99 -14.57 -1.30
C PHE A 11 -8.18 -13.58 -2.13
N LEU A 12 -6.87 -13.52 -1.91
CA LEU A 12 -5.98 -12.64 -2.68
C LEU A 12 -5.78 -13.12 -4.12
N GLY A 13 -6.15 -14.37 -4.43
CA GLY A 13 -6.11 -14.93 -5.77
C GLY A 13 -7.24 -14.45 -6.68
N GLU A 14 -8.26 -13.77 -6.14
CA GLU A 14 -9.37 -13.21 -6.91
C GLU A 14 -8.90 -12.11 -7.87
N GLU A 15 -9.49 -12.05 -9.07
CA GLU A 15 -9.08 -11.08 -10.11
C GLU A 15 -9.20 -9.63 -9.63
N MET A 16 -10.14 -9.32 -8.74
CA MET A 16 -10.33 -7.97 -8.21
C MET A 16 -9.15 -7.44 -7.39
N TYR A 17 -8.29 -8.34 -6.89
CA TYR A 17 -7.09 -7.96 -6.15
C TYR A 17 -5.83 -8.04 -7.01
N LYS A 18 -5.91 -8.41 -8.29
CA LYS A 18 -4.72 -8.53 -9.15
C LYS A 18 -4.39 -7.19 -9.78
N ARG A 19 -3.14 -6.77 -9.60
CA ARG A 19 -2.63 -5.57 -10.26
C ARG A 19 -2.49 -5.76 -11.77
N GLU A 20 -3.21 -4.94 -12.53
CA GLU A 20 -3.10 -4.93 -13.99
C GLU A 20 -1.82 -4.23 -14.46
N ASP A 21 -1.52 -3.02 -13.95
CA ASP A 21 -0.35 -2.25 -14.35
C ASP A 21 0.70 -2.12 -13.24
N LYS A 22 1.73 -2.95 -13.35
CA LYS A 22 2.88 -2.98 -12.44
C LYS A 22 3.80 -1.76 -12.58
N ASN A 23 3.74 -1.05 -13.71
CA ASN A 23 4.58 0.14 -13.91
C ASN A 23 4.18 1.26 -12.95
N LEU A 24 2.91 1.30 -12.55
CA LEU A 24 2.41 2.28 -11.58
C LEU A 24 3.19 2.20 -10.26
N VAL A 25 3.47 0.98 -9.78
CA VAL A 25 4.24 0.74 -8.55
C VAL A 25 5.65 1.30 -8.68
N GLU A 26 6.37 0.93 -9.73
CA GLU A 26 7.74 1.37 -9.95
C GLU A 26 7.84 2.88 -10.13
N ASP A 27 6.87 3.48 -10.82
CA ASP A 27 6.84 4.93 -11.02
C ASP A 27 6.50 5.69 -9.74
N ALA A 28 5.61 5.17 -8.89
CA ALA A 28 5.37 5.73 -7.55
C ALA A 28 6.61 5.64 -6.66
N LEU A 29 7.30 4.50 -6.65
CA LEU A 29 8.55 4.33 -5.90
C LEU A 29 9.64 5.29 -6.37
N LYS A 30 9.75 5.54 -7.69
CA LYS A 30 10.65 6.55 -8.26
C LYS A 30 10.27 7.97 -7.84
N ARG A 31 8.99 8.33 -7.93
CA ARG A 31 8.49 9.67 -7.50
C ARG A 31 8.74 9.91 -6.01
N LEU A 32 8.54 8.88 -5.18
CA LEU A 32 8.87 8.89 -3.77
C LEU A 32 10.38 8.81 -3.48
N GLY A 33 11.22 8.46 -4.46
CA GLY A 33 12.67 8.34 -4.29
C GLY A 33 13.07 7.29 -3.25
N VAL A 34 12.32 6.19 -3.15
CA VAL A 34 12.55 5.11 -2.19
C VAL A 34 12.98 3.82 -2.89
N ASN A 35 13.71 2.98 -2.15
CA ASN A 35 14.13 1.65 -2.61
C ASN A 35 13.74 0.60 -1.55
N PRO A 36 12.47 0.14 -1.52
CA PRO A 36 12.00 -0.80 -0.52
C PRO A 36 12.52 -2.21 -0.78
N SER A 37 12.21 -3.15 0.13
CA SER A 37 12.60 -4.55 0.00
C SER A 37 11.96 -5.22 -1.23
N VAL A 38 12.57 -6.32 -1.68
CA VAL A 38 12.01 -7.16 -2.76
C VAL A 38 10.60 -7.62 -2.42
N THR A 39 10.36 -8.06 -1.19
CA THR A 39 9.04 -8.50 -0.73
C THR A 39 7.98 -7.42 -0.82
N PHE A 40 8.33 -6.17 -0.49
CA PHE A 40 7.41 -5.05 -0.64
C PHE A 40 7.01 -4.85 -2.11
N ARG A 41 8.01 -4.87 -3.01
CA ARG A 41 7.76 -4.73 -4.44
C ARG A 41 6.94 -5.88 -4.99
N GLU A 42 7.24 -7.11 -4.60
CA GLU A 42 6.48 -8.28 -5.03
C GLU A 42 5.01 -8.19 -4.61
N PHE A 43 4.75 -7.83 -3.36
CA PHE A 43 3.39 -7.65 -2.85
C PHE A 43 2.61 -6.62 -3.66
N TYR A 44 3.12 -5.40 -3.78
CA TYR A 44 2.41 -4.34 -4.51
C TYR A 44 2.42 -4.54 -6.02
N ASN A 45 3.38 -5.26 -6.62
CA ASN A 45 3.29 -5.62 -8.04
C ASN A 45 2.30 -6.74 -8.32
N GLN A 46 1.90 -7.49 -7.29
CA GLN A 46 0.94 -8.58 -7.43
C GLN A 46 -0.48 -8.10 -7.12
N TYR A 47 -0.62 -7.28 -6.07
CA TYR A 47 -1.92 -6.94 -5.52
C TYR A 47 -2.31 -5.48 -5.73
N GLU A 48 -3.61 -5.26 -5.98
CA GLU A 48 -4.24 -3.97 -6.18
C GLU A 48 -5.32 -3.71 -5.13
N GLY A 49 -5.44 -2.44 -4.75
CA GLY A 49 -6.44 -1.95 -3.80
C GLY A 49 -5.99 -1.97 -2.34
N PRO A 50 -6.71 -1.22 -1.48
CA PRO A 50 -6.46 -1.18 -0.06
C PRO A 50 -7.03 -2.44 0.61
N PHE A 51 -6.32 -2.95 1.62
CA PHE A 51 -6.80 -4.07 2.43
C PHE A 51 -7.33 -3.55 3.77
N TRP A 52 -8.63 -3.71 3.99
CA TRP A 52 -9.31 -3.29 5.21
C TRP A 52 -10.35 -4.32 5.63
N GLU A 53 -10.79 -4.21 6.89
CA GLU A 53 -11.81 -5.07 7.47
C GLU A 53 -12.69 -4.22 8.39
N GLU A 54 -14.01 -4.46 8.42
CA GLU A 54 -15.00 -3.60 9.08
C GLU A 54 -14.78 -3.45 10.59
N HIS A 55 -14.19 -4.46 11.24
CA HIS A 55 -13.90 -4.49 12.66
C HIS A 55 -12.47 -4.06 13.00
N VAL A 56 -11.65 -3.71 12.01
CA VAL A 56 -10.28 -3.23 12.17
C VAL A 56 -10.22 -1.74 11.82
N PRO A 57 -9.79 -0.86 12.74
CA PRO A 57 -9.82 0.60 12.53
C PRO A 57 -8.65 1.10 11.68
N PHE A 58 -8.10 0.27 10.79
CA PHE A 58 -7.04 0.67 9.87
C PHE A 58 -7.11 -0.10 8.56
N ALA A 59 -6.66 0.54 7.49
CA ALA A 59 -6.42 -0.09 6.18
C ALA A 59 -4.92 -0.17 5.91
N LEU A 60 -4.47 -1.27 5.31
CA LEU A 60 -3.23 -1.27 4.55
C LEU A 60 -3.51 -0.59 3.21
N LEU A 61 -2.81 0.51 2.95
CA LEU A 61 -3.01 1.31 1.76
C LEU A 61 -2.41 0.64 0.54
N ASP A 62 -3.00 0.92 -0.61
CA ASP A 62 -2.34 0.71 -1.89
C ASP A 62 -1.30 1.81 -2.17
N ILE A 63 -0.35 1.52 -3.06
CA ILE A 63 0.71 2.43 -3.42
C ILE A 63 0.26 3.58 -4.34
N VAL A 64 -0.75 3.37 -5.19
CA VAL A 64 -1.12 4.29 -6.29
C VAL A 64 -2.62 4.58 -6.39
N GLU A 65 -3.42 4.21 -5.38
CA GLU A 65 -4.85 4.53 -5.34
C GLU A 65 -5.10 6.05 -5.41
N GLU A 66 -6.20 6.43 -6.07
CA GLU A 66 -6.42 7.80 -6.59
C GLU A 66 -6.47 8.88 -5.49
N GLU A 67 -7.10 8.60 -4.35
CA GLU A 67 -7.22 9.58 -3.24
C GLU A 67 -6.31 9.26 -2.06
N HIS A 68 -6.36 8.01 -1.57
CA HIS A 68 -5.72 7.59 -0.32
C HIS A 68 -4.67 6.52 -0.60
N SER A 69 -3.43 6.93 -0.84
CA SER A 69 -2.34 6.01 -1.16
C SER A 69 -1.09 6.25 -0.34
N ILE A 70 -0.21 5.25 -0.34
CA ILE A 70 1.14 5.40 0.21
C ILE A 70 1.83 6.59 -0.45
N GLU A 71 1.64 6.79 -1.76
CA GLU A 71 2.22 7.93 -2.47
C GLU A 71 1.67 9.26 -1.96
N SER A 72 0.33 9.45 -1.95
CA SER A 72 -0.27 10.72 -1.57
C SER A 72 0.06 11.09 -0.12
N TYR A 73 -0.08 10.17 0.83
CA TYR A 73 0.21 10.44 2.24
C TYR A 73 1.68 10.59 2.56
N THR A 74 2.55 9.83 1.90
CA THR A 74 4.00 10.03 2.06
C THR A 74 4.40 11.40 1.52
N PHE A 75 3.81 11.83 0.39
CA PHE A 75 4.06 13.15 -0.18
C PHE A 75 3.62 14.26 0.77
N ILE A 76 2.37 14.21 1.27
CA ILE A 76 1.83 15.17 2.25
C ILE A 76 2.71 15.20 3.49
N SER A 77 3.07 14.05 4.05
CA SER A 77 3.92 13.97 5.25
C SER A 77 5.27 14.64 5.05
N ARG A 78 5.86 14.55 3.86
CA ARG A 78 7.15 15.20 3.55
C ARG A 78 7.02 16.70 3.29
N GLN A 79 5.93 17.15 2.66
CA GLN A 79 5.71 18.57 2.36
C GLN A 79 5.28 19.35 3.60
N GLU A 80 4.33 18.83 4.36
CA GLU A 80 3.71 19.53 5.49
C GLU A 80 4.48 19.34 6.80
N HIS A 81 5.19 18.22 6.93
CA HIS A 81 5.97 17.89 8.12
C HIS A 81 7.43 17.69 7.73
N ALA A 82 8.21 18.79 7.73
CA ALA A 82 9.63 18.83 7.36
C ALA A 82 10.54 17.80 8.08
N PHE A 83 10.03 17.09 9.09
CA PHE A 83 10.71 16.03 9.81
C PHE A 83 10.49 14.62 9.26
N PHE A 84 9.62 14.39 8.28
CA PHE A 84 9.36 13.04 7.77
C PHE A 84 10.53 12.53 6.89
N PRO A 85 11.34 11.57 7.37
CA PRO A 85 12.58 11.22 6.67
C PRO A 85 12.32 10.47 5.37
N LYS A 86 13.20 10.65 4.37
CA LYS A 86 13.04 10.09 3.02
C LYS A 86 12.95 8.57 2.98
N GLN A 87 13.53 7.87 3.96
CA GLN A 87 13.50 6.42 4.04
C GLN A 87 12.16 5.83 4.52
N TYR A 88 11.24 6.65 5.02
CA TYR A 88 9.95 6.18 5.52
C TYR A 88 8.85 6.36 4.47
N LEU A 89 7.84 5.50 4.63
CA LEU A 89 6.60 5.44 3.85
C LEU A 89 5.43 5.38 4.82
N VAL A 90 4.33 6.03 4.48
CA VAL A 90 3.05 5.88 5.18
C VAL A 90 2.35 4.66 4.60
N LEU A 91 2.18 3.60 5.38
CA LEU A 91 1.63 2.33 4.89
C LEU A 91 0.15 2.12 5.22
N SER A 92 -0.35 2.82 6.23
CA SER A 92 -1.69 2.59 6.76
C SER A 92 -2.35 3.88 7.14
N GLU A 93 -3.65 3.93 6.91
CA GLU A 93 -4.54 4.93 7.48
C GLU A 93 -5.34 4.33 8.62
N MET A 94 -5.58 5.11 9.68
CA MET A 94 -6.51 4.74 10.75
C MET A 94 -7.83 5.48 10.55
N PHE A 95 -8.93 4.74 10.66
CA PHE A 95 -10.27 5.31 10.63
C PHE A 95 -10.81 5.40 12.05
N LEU A 96 -11.45 6.52 12.38
CA LEU A 96 -12.24 6.61 13.60
C LEU A 96 -13.58 5.93 13.34
N SER A 97 -13.81 4.77 13.95
CA SER A 97 -15.15 4.18 13.96
C SER A 97 -16.05 5.04 14.86
N PHE A 98 -16.81 5.97 14.28
CA PHE A 98 -17.94 6.55 15.00
C PHE A 98 -19.08 5.51 14.97
N ARG A 99 -19.25 4.81 16.11
CA ARG A 99 -20.52 4.15 16.42
C ARG A 99 -21.48 5.15 17.03
#